data_AF-A0A8K0C6C9-F1
#
_entry.id   AF-A0A8K0C6C9-F1
#
_cell.length_a   1.000
_cell.length_b   1.000
_cell.length_c   1.000
_cell.angle_alpha   90.00
_cell.angle_beta   90.00
_cell.angle_gamma   90.00
#
_symmetry.space_group_name_H-M   'P 1'
#
loop_
_entity.id
_entity.type
_entity.pdbx_description
1 polymer ?
#
loop_
_entity_poly.entity_id
_entity_poly.type
_entity_poly.pdbx_seq_one_letter_code
_entity_poly.pdbx_strand_id
1 'polypeptide(L)'
;MKQQLSILSEDFIRKFKDYVDWIGNISEHQELSEDFIKHFKGYIDWEVISEKQKLSEDFIREYKNNVDWKKISQNQELSEDFIRDFKDYLQLSKVFIREFKEYVDWKGVCKKQDLSEGFIRKDKHCVDWDEISHHQRLSEGFVQEFKDYVNWNDISLCQKL
;
A
#
# COMPACT_ATOMS: atom_id res chain seq x y z
N MET A 1 18.26 26.37 0.14
CA MET A 1 19.33 25.37 0.31
C MET A 1 18.67 24.04 0.61
N LYS A 2 18.79 23.03 -0.26
CA LYS A 2 18.44 21.66 0.13
C LYS A 2 19.55 21.21 1.09
N GLN A 3 19.24 21.03 2.37
CA GLN A 3 20.19 20.40 3.28
C GLN A 3 20.48 19.01 2.73
N GLN A 4 21.76 18.70 2.57
CA GLN A 4 22.20 17.34 2.29
C GLN A 4 21.98 16.54 3.57
N LEU A 5 20.89 15.78 3.64
CA LEU A 5 20.60 14.88 4.75
C LEU A 5 21.71 13.83 4.83
N SER A 6 22.47 13.82 5.93
CA SER A 6 23.47 12.80 6.19
C SER A 6 22.78 11.50 6.60
N ILE A 7 23.17 10.39 5.98
CA ILE A 7 22.73 9.05 6.38
C ILE A 7 23.44 8.68 7.69
N LEU A 8 22.66 8.37 8.72
CA LEU A 8 23.12 7.88 10.02
C LEU A 8 23.03 6.35 10.03
N SER A 9 24.05 5.67 10.56
CA SER A 9 23.95 4.22 10.77
C SER A 9 23.00 3.89 11.92
N GLU A 10 22.33 2.73 11.84
CA GLU A 10 21.48 2.24 12.92
C GLU A 10 22.23 2.13 14.26
N ASP A 11 23.50 1.73 14.27
CA ASP A 11 24.31 1.68 15.49
C ASP A 11 24.52 3.06 16.12
N PHE A 12 24.69 4.09 15.28
CA PHE A 12 24.75 5.46 15.76
C PHE A 12 23.42 5.86 16.39
N ILE A 13 22.31 5.60 15.70
CA ILE A 13 20.96 5.94 16.18
C ILE A 13 20.67 5.18 17.49
N ARG A 14 21.04 3.89 17.61
CA ARG A 14 20.94 3.11 18.86
C ARG A 14 21.69 3.77 20.00
N LYS A 15 22.94 4.21 19.74
CA LYS A 15 23.79 4.84 20.74
C LYS A 15 23.25 6.18 21.23
N PHE A 16 22.57 6.92 20.35
CA PHE A 16 22.05 8.27 20.63
C PHE A 16 20.53 8.36 20.63
N LYS A 17 19.84 7.24 20.89
CA LYS A 17 18.37 7.12 20.80
C LYS A 17 17.58 8.18 21.56
N ASP A 18 18.12 8.69 22.66
CA ASP A 18 17.45 9.67 23.52
C ASP A 18 17.67 11.13 23.05
N TYR A 19 18.48 11.33 22.00
CA TYR A 19 18.89 12.64 21.48
C TYR A 19 18.45 12.89 20.04
N VAL A 20 18.00 11.86 19.33
CA VAL A 20 17.58 11.95 17.94
C VAL A 20 16.09 12.30 17.86
N ASP A 21 15.71 13.03 16.81
CA ASP A 21 14.33 13.25 16.46
C ASP A 21 13.78 12.05 15.67
N TRP A 22 13.03 11.20 16.36
CA TRP A 22 12.48 9.96 15.81
C TRP A 22 11.46 10.19 14.71
N ILE A 23 10.59 11.20 14.87
CA ILE A 23 9.42 11.38 14.02
C ILE A 23 9.85 12.09 12.73
N GLY A 24 10.51 13.24 12.84
CA GLY A 24 10.82 14.10 11.69
C GLY A 24 12.10 13.73 10.94
N ASN A 25 13.10 13.17 11.63
CA ASN A 25 14.41 12.93 11.01
C ASN A 25 14.71 11.44 10.82
N ILE A 26 14.56 10.62 11.86
CA ILE A 26 14.90 9.19 11.77
C ILE A 26 13.89 8.44 10.90
N SER A 27 12.59 8.56 11.18
CA SER A 27 11.56 7.80 10.45
C SER A 27 11.39 8.25 9.01
N GLU A 28 11.57 9.55 8.71
CA GLU A 28 11.31 10.11 7.38
C GLU A 28 12.50 10.03 6.42
N HIS A 29 13.73 10.18 6.94
CA HIS A 29 14.90 10.44 6.10
C HIS A 29 15.97 9.36 6.16
N GLN A 30 15.85 8.39 7.05
CA GLN A 30 16.78 7.26 7.14
C GLN A 30 16.15 6.00 6.55
N GLU A 31 16.98 5.16 5.93
CA GLU A 31 16.59 3.81 5.55
C GLU A 31 16.76 2.91 6.77
N LEU A 32 15.64 2.42 7.31
CA LEU A 32 15.62 1.62 8.53
C LEU A 32 15.30 0.18 8.20
N SER A 33 16.09 -0.75 8.74
CA SER A 33 15.76 -2.17 8.66
C SER A 33 14.52 -2.48 9.50
N GLU A 34 13.78 -3.51 9.08
CA GLU A 34 12.61 -3.97 9.84
C GLU A 34 12.98 -4.36 11.27
N ASP A 35 14.10 -5.05 11.49
CA ASP A 35 14.56 -5.42 12.84
C ASP A 35 14.82 -4.20 13.72
N PHE A 36 15.32 -3.11 13.14
CA PHE A 36 15.47 -1.85 13.84
C PHE A 36 14.13 -1.23 14.20
N ILE A 37 13.20 -1.19 13.24
CA ILE A 37 11.84 -0.72 13.45
C ILE A 37 11.15 -1.53 14.56
N LYS A 38 11.27 -2.86 14.57
CA LYS A 38 10.73 -3.73 15.63
C LYS A 38 11.30 -3.37 17.01
N HIS A 39 12.61 -3.13 17.07
CA HIS A 39 13.29 -2.78 18.32
C HIS A 39 12.84 -1.43 18.87
N PHE A 40 12.59 -0.45 18.01
CA PHE A 40 12.23 0.93 18.38
C PHE A 40 10.76 1.29 18.13
N LYS A 41 9.87 0.30 18.01
CA LYS A 41 8.46 0.48 17.67
C LYS A 41 7.65 1.45 18.53
N GLY A 42 8.14 1.76 19.74
CA GLY A 42 7.52 2.74 20.65
C GLY A 42 7.99 4.19 20.46
N TYR A 43 8.99 4.42 19.62
CA TYR A 43 9.56 5.76 19.37
C TYR A 43 9.18 6.30 17.99
N ILE A 44 8.94 5.41 17.03
CA ILE A 44 8.66 5.75 15.64
C ILE A 44 7.21 6.20 15.42
N ASP A 45 7.03 6.97 14.35
CA ASP A 45 5.71 7.31 13.83
C ASP A 45 5.30 6.28 12.76
N TRP A 46 4.24 5.51 13.05
CA TRP A 46 3.77 4.47 12.16
C TRP A 46 3.18 4.97 10.84
N GLU A 47 2.64 6.19 10.80
CA GLU A 47 2.17 6.79 9.54
C GLU A 47 3.37 7.07 8.63
N VAL A 48 4.42 7.69 9.18
CA VAL A 48 5.65 8.00 8.44
C VAL A 48 6.36 6.72 7.99
N ILE A 49 6.45 5.72 8.87
CA ILE A 49 7.07 4.43 8.53
C ILE A 49 6.30 3.74 7.39
N SER A 50 4.97 3.75 7.44
CA SER A 50 4.13 3.16 6.39
C SER A 50 4.24 3.88 5.05
N GLU A 51 4.51 5.19 5.07
CA GLU A 51 4.67 6.01 3.87
C GLU A 51 6.07 5.93 3.26
N LYS A 52 7.12 5.96 4.09
CA LYS A 52 8.50 6.23 3.65
C LYS A 52 9.38 5.00 3.58
N GLN A 53 9.14 3.99 4.41
CA GLN A 53 9.99 2.80 4.48
C GLN A 53 9.50 1.74 3.50
N LYS A 54 10.41 0.92 2.95
CA LYS A 54 10.05 -0.27 2.20
C LYS A 54 9.83 -1.42 3.18
N LEU A 55 8.60 -1.90 3.28
CA LEU A 55 8.20 -2.92 4.25
C LEU A 55 7.82 -4.21 3.53
N SER A 56 8.25 -5.34 4.08
CA SER A 56 7.83 -6.66 3.62
C SER A 56 6.40 -6.96 4.06
N GLU A 57 5.72 -7.81 3.29
CA GLU A 57 4.38 -8.29 3.62
C GLU A 57 4.32 -8.99 4.98
N ASP A 58 5.34 -9.76 5.34
CA ASP A 58 5.41 -10.44 6.65
C ASP A 58 5.47 -9.44 7.80
N PHE A 59 6.25 -8.37 7.65
CA PHE A 59 6.30 -7.28 8.62
C PHE A 59 4.95 -6.59 8.74
N ILE A 60 4.30 -6.28 7.62
CA ILE A 60 2.99 -5.63 7.61
C ILE A 60 1.94 -6.53 8.28
N ARG A 61 2.00 -7.86 8.10
CA ARG A 61 1.12 -8.81 8.82
C ARG A 61 1.36 -8.80 10.33
N GLU A 62 2.63 -8.75 10.75
CA GLU A 62 3.02 -8.69 12.16
C GLU A 62 2.49 -7.41 12.84
N TYR A 63 2.60 -6.27 12.16
CA TYR A 63 2.24 -4.93 12.67
C TYR A 63 0.94 -4.37 12.12
N LYS A 64 0.01 -5.25 11.73
CA LYS A 64 -1.26 -4.93 11.07
C LYS A 64 -2.16 -3.93 11.82
N ASN A 65 -2.00 -3.80 13.13
CA ASN A 65 -2.77 -2.88 13.97
C ASN A 65 -2.06 -1.53 14.20
N ASN A 66 -0.82 -1.40 13.71
CA ASN A 66 0.01 -0.22 13.91
C ASN A 66 0.19 0.56 12.61
N VAL A 67 0.41 -0.14 11.49
CA VAL A 67 0.65 0.47 10.19
C VAL A 67 -0.57 1.26 9.70
N ASP A 68 -0.31 2.32 8.94
CA ASP A 68 -1.34 3.04 8.21
C ASP A 68 -1.61 2.33 6.88
N TRP A 69 -2.74 1.62 6.82
CA TRP A 69 -3.14 0.85 5.64
C TRP A 69 -3.31 1.67 4.36
N LYS A 70 -3.74 2.93 4.49
CA LYS A 70 -3.88 3.82 3.34
C LYS A 70 -2.51 4.12 2.77
N LYS A 71 -1.53 4.46 3.63
CA LYS A 71 -0.14 4.70 3.19
C LYS A 71 0.51 3.43 2.66
N ILE A 72 0.27 2.27 3.29
CA ILE A 72 0.77 0.97 2.80
C ILE A 72 0.26 0.70 1.38
N SER A 73 -1.06 0.79 1.16
CA SER A 73 -1.66 0.51 -0.15
C SER A 73 -1.22 1.47 -1.25
N GLN A 74 -0.86 2.70 -0.87
CA GLN A 74 -0.40 3.73 -1.81
C GLN A 74 1.10 3.62 -2.13
N ASN A 75 1.93 3.17 -1.20
CA ASN A 75 3.40 3.33 -1.31
C ASN A 75 4.17 2.00 -1.38
N GLN A 76 3.56 0.88 -1.00
CA GLN A 76 4.19 -0.44 -1.07
C GLN A 76 3.78 -1.19 -2.34
N GLU A 77 4.67 -2.05 -2.84
CA GLU A 77 4.34 -3.08 -3.82
C GLU A 77 3.77 -4.29 -3.06
N LEU A 78 2.52 -4.65 -3.34
CA LEU A 78 1.80 -5.71 -2.62
C LEU A 78 1.36 -6.80 -3.60
N SER A 79 1.57 -8.05 -3.23
CA SER A 79 1.10 -9.20 -3.99
C SER A 79 -0.42 -9.35 -3.91
N GLU A 80 -1.01 -9.94 -4.94
CA GLU A 80 -2.45 -10.25 -4.94
C GLU A 80 -2.86 -11.15 -3.78
N ASP A 81 -2.02 -12.12 -3.41
CA ASP A 81 -2.29 -13.03 -2.30
C ASP A 81 -2.37 -12.26 -0.97
N PHE A 82 -1.47 -11.29 -0.77
CA PHE A 82 -1.52 -10.39 0.36
C PHE A 82 -2.76 -9.51 0.35
N ILE A 83 -3.07 -8.88 -0.78
CA ILE A 83 -4.26 -8.02 -0.94
C ILE A 83 -5.54 -8.82 -0.66
N ARG A 84 -5.60 -10.08 -1.10
CA ARG A 84 -6.74 -10.98 -0.86
C ARG A 84 -6.86 -11.34 0.62
N ASP A 85 -5.77 -11.77 1.26
CA ASP A 85 -5.78 -12.07 2.69
C ASP A 85 -6.20 -10.84 3.49
N PHE A 86 -5.66 -9.68 3.14
CA PHE A 86 -5.99 -8.41 3.78
C PHE A 86 -7.49 -8.08 3.65
N LYS A 87 -8.06 -8.25 2.45
CA LYS A 87 -9.50 -8.08 2.23
C LYS A 87 -10.31 -8.99 3.14
N ASP A 88 -9.92 -10.25 3.28
CA ASP A 88 -10.63 -11.22 4.13
C ASP A 88 -10.48 -10.88 5.63
N TYR A 89 -9.32 -10.40 6.07
CA TYR A 89 -9.12 -9.88 7.43
C TYR A 89 -10.06 -8.71 7.74
N LEU A 90 -10.21 -7.77 6.81
CA LEU A 90 -11.12 -6.64 6.95
C LEU A 90 -12.60 -7.07 6.98
N GLN A 91 -12.95 -8.12 6.24
CA GLN A 91 -14.32 -8.67 6.22
C GLN A 91 -14.69 -9.48 7.47
N LEU A 92 -13.73 -10.08 8.18
CA LEU A 92 -14.01 -10.85 9.39
C LEU A 92 -14.30 -9.97 10.61
N SER A 93 -13.80 -8.73 10.62
CA SER A 93 -14.17 -7.73 11.61
C SER A 93 -15.50 -7.07 11.23
N LYS A 94 -16.63 -7.71 11.61
CA LYS A 94 -18.00 -7.20 11.34
C LYS A 94 -18.27 -5.78 11.90
N VAL A 95 -17.45 -5.31 12.83
CA VAL A 95 -17.49 -3.93 13.36
C VAL A 95 -16.71 -2.96 12.47
N PHE A 96 -15.67 -3.42 11.75
CA PHE A 96 -14.90 -2.63 10.79
C PHE A 96 -15.63 -2.37 9.47
N ILE A 97 -16.39 -3.33 8.94
CA ILE A 97 -16.89 -3.30 7.54
C ILE A 97 -17.70 -2.04 7.19
N ARG A 98 -18.37 -1.43 8.17
CA ARG A 98 -19.20 -0.23 7.92
C ARG A 98 -18.40 1.07 7.87
N GLU A 99 -17.20 1.10 8.45
CA GLU A 99 -16.31 2.26 8.47
C GLU A 99 -15.09 2.06 7.54
N PHE A 100 -14.71 0.83 7.19
CA PHE A 100 -13.43 0.53 6.51
C PHE A 100 -13.47 0.45 4.98
N LYS A 101 -14.65 0.54 4.35
CA LYS A 101 -14.73 0.69 2.88
C LYS A 101 -14.03 1.98 2.40
N GLU A 102 -13.79 2.93 3.31
CA GLU A 102 -13.05 4.18 3.08
C GLU A 102 -11.55 4.10 3.38
N TYR A 103 -11.06 3.05 4.04
CA TYR A 103 -9.67 2.98 4.49
C TYR A 103 -8.73 2.28 3.52
N VAL A 104 -9.25 1.34 2.74
CA VAL A 104 -8.50 0.78 1.62
C VAL A 104 -8.70 1.69 0.44
N ASP A 105 -7.63 2.37 0.02
CA ASP A 105 -7.62 3.20 -1.17
C ASP A 105 -7.69 2.30 -2.42
N TRP A 106 -8.86 1.73 -2.71
CA TRP A 106 -9.07 0.85 -3.86
C TRP A 106 -8.72 1.54 -5.17
N LYS A 107 -8.90 2.85 -5.24
CA LYS A 107 -8.47 3.67 -6.37
C LYS A 107 -6.95 3.62 -6.51
N GLY A 108 -6.22 3.87 -5.43
CA GLY A 108 -4.77 3.71 -5.36
C GLY A 108 -4.29 2.30 -5.69
N VAL A 109 -4.96 1.27 -5.18
CA VAL A 109 -4.66 -0.15 -5.47
C VAL A 109 -4.85 -0.45 -6.95
N CYS A 110 -6.00 -0.08 -7.53
CA CYS A 110 -6.33 -0.31 -8.95
C CYS A 110 -5.42 0.46 -9.90
N LYS A 111 -4.82 1.56 -9.43
CA LYS A 111 -3.89 2.37 -10.23
C LYS A 111 -2.46 1.84 -10.19
N LYS A 112 -2.00 1.40 -9.02
CA LYS A 112 -0.57 1.20 -8.75
C LYS A 112 -0.12 -0.27 -8.74
N GLN A 113 -1.00 -1.18 -8.35
CA GLN A 113 -0.67 -2.61 -8.28
C GLN A 113 -0.95 -3.29 -9.64
N ASP A 114 -0.23 -4.36 -9.96
CA ASP A 114 -0.52 -5.20 -11.13
C ASP A 114 -1.58 -6.22 -10.74
N LEU A 115 -2.83 -5.99 -11.17
CA LEU A 115 -3.98 -6.80 -10.78
C LEU A 115 -4.39 -7.75 -11.90
N SER A 116 -4.39 -9.04 -11.61
CA SER A 116 -4.87 -10.06 -12.54
C SER A 116 -6.35 -9.91 -12.82
N GLU A 117 -6.74 -10.25 -14.03
CA GLU A 117 -8.16 -10.31 -14.41
C GLU A 117 -8.97 -11.28 -13.54
N GLY A 118 -8.34 -12.32 -12.99
CA GLY A 118 -8.98 -13.25 -12.06
C GLY A 118 -9.38 -12.56 -10.75
N PHE A 119 -8.49 -11.72 -10.22
CA PHE A 119 -8.78 -10.88 -9.06
C PHE A 119 -9.93 -9.91 -9.37
N ILE A 120 -9.83 -9.17 -10.49
CA ILE A 120 -10.83 -8.16 -10.87
C ILE A 120 -12.22 -8.80 -11.07
N ARG A 121 -12.29 -9.97 -11.72
CA ARG A 121 -13.54 -10.76 -11.85
C ARG A 121 -14.17 -11.08 -10.51
N LYS A 122 -13.37 -11.60 -9.58
CA LYS A 122 -13.83 -12.03 -8.26
C LYS A 122 -14.33 -10.85 -7.44
N ASP A 123 -13.65 -9.72 -7.53
CA ASP A 123 -13.82 -8.57 -6.64
C ASP A 123 -14.39 -7.31 -7.33
N LYS A 124 -15.13 -7.52 -8.42
CA LYS A 124 -15.72 -6.50 -9.30
C LYS A 124 -16.52 -5.37 -8.64
N HIS A 125 -17.00 -5.58 -7.42
CA HIS A 125 -17.80 -4.61 -6.66
C HIS A 125 -16.96 -3.70 -5.74
N CYS A 126 -15.66 -3.95 -5.65
CA CYS A 126 -14.71 -3.20 -4.82
C CYS A 126 -13.73 -2.37 -5.66
N VAL A 127 -13.42 -2.83 -6.88
CA VAL A 127 -12.47 -2.17 -7.78
C VAL A 127 -13.02 -0.86 -8.34
N ASP A 128 -12.12 0.08 -8.66
CA ASP A 128 -12.42 1.31 -9.37
C ASP A 128 -12.25 1.07 -10.87
N TRP A 129 -13.37 1.00 -11.61
CA TRP A 129 -13.37 0.64 -13.02
C TRP A 129 -12.72 1.68 -13.94
N ASP A 130 -12.69 2.95 -13.55
CA ASP A 130 -11.99 3.99 -14.30
C ASP A 130 -10.48 3.76 -14.18
N GLU A 131 -9.97 3.53 -12.96
CA GLU A 131 -8.55 3.24 -12.75
C GLU A 131 -8.12 1.92 -13.40
N ILE A 132 -8.95 0.87 -13.31
CA ILE A 132 -8.69 -0.41 -13.98
C ILE A 132 -8.58 -0.21 -15.49
N SER A 133 -9.52 0.52 -16.10
CA SER A 133 -9.55 0.72 -17.56
C SER A 133 -8.34 1.53 -18.05
N HIS A 134 -7.86 2.48 -17.25
CA HIS A 134 -6.77 3.37 -17.61
C HIS A 134 -5.38 2.78 -17.34
N HIS A 135 -5.20 2.05 -16.23
CA HIS A 135 -3.87 1.68 -15.72
C HIS A 135 -3.54 0.18 -15.81
N GLN A 136 -4.54 -0.71 -15.83
CA GLN A 136 -4.30 -2.14 -15.86
C GLN A 136 -4.17 -2.65 -17.30
N ARG A 137 -3.46 -3.77 -17.49
CA ARG A 137 -3.38 -4.46 -18.77
C ARG A 137 -4.50 -5.49 -18.89
N LEU A 138 -5.45 -5.23 -19.76
CA LEU A 138 -6.63 -6.09 -19.94
C LEU A 138 -6.57 -6.84 -21.27
N SER A 139 -7.11 -8.05 -21.32
CA SER A 139 -7.32 -8.77 -22.58
C SER A 139 -8.63 -8.36 -23.25
N GLU A 140 -8.73 -8.52 -24.57
CA GLU A 140 -9.95 -8.22 -25.32
C GLU A 140 -11.15 -9.00 -24.79
N GLY A 141 -10.96 -10.30 -24.50
CA GLY A 141 -12.01 -11.15 -23.95
C GLY A 141 -12.54 -10.65 -22.61
N PHE A 142 -11.66 -10.12 -21.74
CA PHE A 142 -12.07 -9.51 -20.48
C PHE A 142 -12.87 -8.22 -20.69
N VAL A 143 -12.40 -7.35 -21.59
CA VAL A 143 -13.10 -6.09 -21.90
C VAL A 143 -14.48 -6.37 -22.47
N GLN A 144 -14.64 -7.39 -23.32
CA GLN A 144 -15.94 -7.82 -23.82
C GLN A 144 -16.86 -8.36 -22.71
N GLU A 145 -16.30 -9.15 -21.78
CA GLU A 145 -17.03 -9.70 -20.62
C GLU A 145 -17.59 -8.59 -19.72
N PHE A 146 -16.79 -7.54 -19.46
CA PHE A 146 -17.14 -6.42 -18.57
C PHE A 146 -17.47 -5.12 -19.31
N LYS A 147 -17.99 -5.22 -20.54
CA LYS A 147 -18.31 -4.07 -21.41
C LYS A 147 -19.17 -2.97 -20.77
N ASP A 148 -20.02 -3.33 -19.83
CA ASP A 148 -20.94 -2.41 -19.15
C ASP A 148 -20.31 -1.73 -17.92
N TYR A 149 -19.10 -2.13 -17.55
CA TYR A 149 -18.35 -1.60 -16.41
C TYR A 149 -17.13 -0.79 -16.84
N VAL A 150 -16.42 -1.24 -17.87
CA VAL A 150 -15.19 -0.58 -18.35
C VAL A 150 -15.46 0.82 -18.89
N ASN A 151 -14.50 1.72 -18.69
CA ASN A 151 -14.53 3.05 -19.27
C ASN A 151 -14.01 3.01 -20.70
N TRP A 152 -14.93 3.07 -21.67
CA TRP A 152 -14.59 2.95 -23.09
C TRP A 152 -13.69 4.06 -23.62
N ASN A 153 -13.69 5.26 -23.01
CA ASN A 153 -12.77 6.32 -23.40
C ASN A 153 -11.33 5.93 -23.03
N ASP A 154 -11.12 5.43 -21.81
CA ASP A 154 -9.80 4.98 -21.36
C ASP A 154 -9.35 3.72 -22.11
N ILE A 155 -10.24 2.76 -22.34
CA ILE A 155 -9.92 1.55 -23.13
C ILE A 155 -9.42 1.94 -24.52
N SER A 156 -10.13 2.86 -25.20
CA SER A 156 -9.78 3.28 -26.55
C SER A 156 -8.49 4.08 -26.65
N LEU A 157 -8.07 4.74 -25.55
CA LEU A 157 -6.87 5.57 -25.50
C LEU A 157 -5.63 4.79 -25.02
N CYS A 158 -5.80 3.91 -24.03
CA CYS A 158 -4.69 3.30 -23.29
C CYS A 158 -4.44 1.83 -23.66
N GLN A 159 -5.45 1.08 -24.09
CA GLN A 159 -5.31 -0.35 -24.35
C GLN A 159 -4.94 -0.62 -25.82
N LYS A 160 -4.04 -1.58 -26.04
CA LYS A 160 -3.73 -2.14 -27.36
C LYS A 160 -4.23 -3.58 -27.38
N LEU A 161 -5.52 -3.73 -27.68
CA LEU A 161 -6.25 -5.00 -27.71
C LEU A 161 -6.15 -5.64 -29.09
#